data_AF-A0A7C2I168-F1
#
_entry.id   AF-A0A7C2I168-F1
#
_cell.length_a   1.000
_cell.length_b   1.000
_cell.length_c   1.000
_cell.angle_alpha   90.00
_cell.angle_beta   90.00
_cell.angle_gamma   90.00
#
_symmetry.space_group_name_H-M   'P 1'
#
loop_
_entity.id
_entity.type
_entity.pdbx_description
1 polymer ?
#
loop_
_entity_poly.entity_id
_entity_poly.type
_entity_poly.pdbx_seq_one_letter_code
_entity_poly.pdbx_strand_id
1 'polypeptide(L)'
;LIRHVGGAAGPLYGTFFLRAASACAGKQRLEAADVVALFEAGLQGIVERGRAVPGEKTMVDALAPAIEAMRRSLAASGGLGEILDVGAQAAEAGMKATIPLEARKGRASYLGPRSIGHQDPGATSAWLLVKTAAECWG
;
A
#
# COMPACT_ATOMS: atom_id res chain seq x y z
N LEU A 1 2.54 -14.33 -7.24
CA LEU A 1 1.49 -13.79 -6.34
C LEU A 1 0.15 -14.48 -6.51
N ILE A 2 -0.57 -14.27 -7.63
CA ILE A 2 -1.95 -14.74 -7.83
C ILE A 2 -2.11 -16.27 -7.69
N ARG A 3 -1.09 -17.07 -8.06
CA ARG A 3 -1.13 -18.54 -8.04
C ARG A 3 -0.42 -19.21 -6.85
N HIS A 4 0.35 -18.46 -6.06
CA HIS A 4 1.27 -19.04 -5.06
C HIS A 4 1.14 -18.45 -3.65
N VAL A 5 0.40 -17.35 -3.48
CA VAL A 5 0.09 -16.79 -2.15
C VAL A 5 -1.36 -17.10 -1.82
N GLY A 6 -1.58 -17.89 -0.77
CA GLY A 6 -2.92 -18.24 -0.28
C GLY A 6 -3.60 -17.10 0.47
N GLY A 7 -4.93 -17.16 0.58
CA GLY A 7 -5.74 -16.16 1.31
C GLY A 7 -6.02 -14.88 0.51
N ALA A 8 -6.52 -13.84 1.19
CA ALA A 8 -6.94 -12.60 0.53
C ALA A 8 -5.77 -11.79 -0.06
N ALA A 9 -4.57 -11.90 0.53
CA ALA A 9 -3.40 -11.11 0.14
C ALA A 9 -2.88 -11.45 -1.28
N GLY A 10 -2.91 -12.73 -1.68
CA GLY A 10 -2.35 -13.17 -2.96
C GLY A 10 -3.03 -12.57 -4.18
N PRO A 11 -4.37 -12.64 -4.26
CA PRO A 11 -5.13 -11.85 -5.21
C PRO A 11 -4.77 -10.37 -5.06
N LEU A 12 -4.91 -9.76 -3.86
CA LEU A 12 -4.70 -8.32 -3.58
C LEU A 12 -3.41 -7.76 -4.19
N TYR A 13 -2.26 -8.32 -3.81
CA TYR A 13 -0.97 -7.93 -4.39
C TYR A 13 -0.88 -8.23 -5.88
N GLY A 14 -1.46 -9.33 -6.34
CA GLY A 14 -1.55 -9.63 -7.77
C GLY A 14 -2.17 -8.49 -8.59
N THR A 15 -3.30 -7.94 -8.14
CA THR A 15 -3.92 -6.80 -8.84
C THR A 15 -3.15 -5.52 -8.65
N PHE A 16 -2.56 -5.29 -7.47
CA PHE A 16 -1.68 -4.14 -7.26
C PHE A 16 -0.60 -4.09 -8.35
N PHE A 17 0.16 -5.18 -8.51
CA PHE A 17 1.24 -5.23 -9.50
C PHE A 17 0.73 -5.23 -10.95
N LEU A 18 -0.42 -5.84 -11.25
CA LEU A 18 -1.00 -5.77 -12.59
C LEU A 18 -1.39 -4.33 -12.96
N ARG A 19 -2.03 -3.59 -12.06
CA ARG A 19 -2.40 -2.19 -12.30
C ARG A 19 -1.16 -1.29 -12.38
N ALA A 20 -0.18 -1.49 -11.50
CA ALA A 20 1.10 -0.78 -11.53
C ALA A 20 1.83 -1.02 -12.87
N ALA A 21 1.91 -2.27 -13.34
CA ALA A 21 2.53 -2.59 -14.61
C ALA A 21 1.82 -1.93 -15.80
N SER A 22 0.48 -1.87 -15.77
CA SER A 22 -0.29 -1.17 -16.80
C SER A 22 -0.06 0.34 -16.80
N ALA A 23 0.11 0.97 -15.63
CA ALA A 23 0.39 2.40 -15.52
C ALA A 23 1.73 2.81 -16.15
N CYS A 24 2.69 1.88 -16.22
CA CYS A 24 4.02 2.12 -16.79
C CYS A 24 4.30 1.35 -18.08
N ALA A 25 3.26 0.85 -18.75
CA ALA A 25 3.42 0.02 -19.95
C ALA A 25 4.22 0.77 -21.04
N GLY A 26 5.20 0.08 -21.63
CA GLY A 26 6.04 0.63 -22.70
C GLY A 26 7.19 1.54 -22.22
N LYS A 27 7.30 1.82 -20.91
CA LYS A 27 8.42 2.62 -20.38
C LYS A 27 9.65 1.75 -20.11
N GLN A 28 10.81 2.22 -20.56
CA GLN A 28 12.12 1.61 -20.29
C GLN A 28 12.76 2.15 -19.00
N ARG A 29 12.36 3.35 -18.58
CA ARG A 29 12.80 4.02 -17.36
C ARG A 29 11.60 4.70 -16.72
N LEU A 30 11.55 4.68 -15.39
CA LEU A 30 10.52 5.35 -14.61
C LEU A 30 11.08 6.65 -14.05
N GLU A 31 10.32 7.73 -14.23
CA GLU A 31 10.56 9.00 -13.55
C GLU A 31 9.79 9.03 -12.21
N ALA A 32 10.06 10.04 -11.38
CA ALA A 32 9.39 10.17 -10.07
C ALA A 32 7.86 10.16 -10.18
N ALA A 33 7.31 10.87 -11.16
CA ALA A 33 5.87 10.89 -11.41
C ALA A 33 5.30 9.51 -11.81
N ASP A 34 6.09 8.69 -12.50
CA ASP A 34 5.68 7.33 -12.90
C ASP A 34 5.61 6.39 -11.70
N VAL A 35 6.56 6.55 -10.78
CA VAL A 35 6.56 5.78 -9.53
C VAL A 35 5.37 6.16 -8.67
N VAL A 36 5.01 7.44 -8.56
CA VAL A 36 3.78 7.81 -7.84
C VAL A 36 2.54 7.23 -8.54
N ALA A 37 2.45 7.36 -9.87
CA ALA A 37 1.31 6.87 -10.65
C ALA A 37 1.13 5.35 -10.57
N LEU A 38 2.21 4.56 -10.54
CA LEU A 38 2.09 3.10 -10.42
C LEU A 38 1.59 2.66 -9.03
N PHE A 39 2.00 3.34 -7.95
CA PHE A 39 1.49 3.07 -6.62
C PHE A 39 -0.01 3.44 -6.52
N GLU A 40 -0.40 4.58 -7.09
CA GLU A 40 -1.80 5.01 -7.20
C GLU A 40 -2.67 3.99 -7.92
N ALA A 41 -2.24 3.56 -9.12
CA ALA A 41 -2.94 2.55 -9.89
C ALA A 41 -3.05 1.22 -9.13
N GLY A 42 -1.98 0.83 -8.44
CA GLY A 42 -1.94 -0.36 -7.60
C GLY A 42 -2.96 -0.29 -6.46
N LEU A 43 -3.01 0.82 -5.71
CA LEU A 43 -3.98 1.04 -4.64
C LEU A 43 -5.40 1.05 -5.19
N GLN A 44 -5.66 1.74 -6.31
CA GLN A 44 -6.98 1.73 -6.94
C GLN A 44 -7.44 0.30 -7.25
N GLY A 45 -6.55 -0.53 -7.81
CA GLY A 45 -6.85 -1.94 -8.07
C GLY A 45 -7.15 -2.77 -6.81
N ILE A 46 -6.45 -2.49 -5.70
CA ILE A 46 -6.75 -3.11 -4.40
C ILE A 46 -8.14 -2.69 -3.93
N VAL A 47 -8.47 -1.39 -3.99
CA VAL A 47 -9.75 -0.84 -3.52
C VAL A 47 -10.90 -1.36 -4.37
N GLU A 48 -10.78 -1.38 -5.70
CA GLU A 48 -11.82 -1.89 -6.61
C GLU A 48 -12.18 -3.34 -6.31
N ARG A 49 -11.19 -4.18 -6.04
CA ARG A 49 -11.45 -5.60 -5.78
C ARG A 49 -11.78 -5.90 -4.32
N GLY A 50 -11.07 -5.31 -3.38
CA GLY A 50 -11.23 -5.54 -1.95
C GLY A 50 -12.39 -4.77 -1.33
N ARG A 51 -12.84 -3.70 -2.00
CA ARG A 51 -13.85 -2.74 -1.53
C ARG A 51 -13.56 -2.23 -0.11
N ALA A 52 -12.27 -2.11 0.21
CA ALA A 52 -11.80 -1.65 1.49
C ALA A 52 -11.59 -0.13 1.44
N VAL A 53 -11.95 0.55 2.52
CA VAL A 53 -11.72 1.98 2.71
C VAL A 53 -10.81 2.22 3.93
N PRO A 54 -10.20 3.42 4.08
CA PRO A 54 -9.43 3.75 5.28
C PRO A 54 -10.25 3.55 6.57
N GLY A 55 -9.60 3.03 7.59
CA GLY A 55 -10.20 2.68 8.89
C GLY A 55 -10.75 1.26 8.98
N GLU A 56 -10.67 0.45 7.93
CA GLU A 56 -11.20 -0.93 7.93
C GLU A 56 -10.18 -2.01 8.34
N LYS A 57 -8.98 -1.60 8.75
CA LYS A 57 -7.89 -2.44 9.25
C LYS A 57 -7.36 -3.41 8.18
N THR A 58 -6.82 -2.85 7.09
CA THR A 58 -6.30 -3.57 5.93
C THR A 58 -5.02 -2.91 5.38
N MET A 59 -4.43 -3.50 4.33
CA MET A 59 -3.34 -2.88 3.57
C MET A 59 -3.62 -1.46 3.03
N VAL A 60 -4.90 -1.09 2.85
CA VAL A 60 -5.29 0.27 2.44
C VAL A 60 -4.85 1.30 3.49
N ASP A 61 -4.87 0.94 4.76
CA ASP A 61 -4.49 1.83 5.86
C ASP A 61 -3.00 2.19 5.87
N ALA A 62 -2.15 1.37 5.23
CA ALA A 62 -0.76 1.71 4.99
C ALA A 62 -0.55 2.40 3.63
N LEU A 63 -1.16 1.89 2.55
CA LEU A 63 -0.91 2.37 1.19
C LEU A 63 -1.50 3.75 0.92
N ALA A 64 -2.71 4.03 1.40
CA ALA A 64 -3.38 5.32 1.16
C ALA A 64 -2.59 6.51 1.72
N PRO A 65 -2.16 6.53 3.01
CA PRO A 65 -1.35 7.63 3.52
C PRO A 65 0.04 7.70 2.87
N ALA A 66 0.63 6.56 2.50
CA ALA A 66 1.90 6.52 1.78
C ALA A 66 1.84 7.27 0.44
N ILE A 67 0.82 6.95 -0.37
CA ILE A 67 0.62 7.55 -1.68
C ILE A 67 0.29 9.04 -1.56
N GLU A 68 -0.50 9.43 -0.58
CA GLU A 68 -0.78 10.85 -0.31
C GLU A 68 0.50 11.62 0.04
N ALA A 69 1.39 11.05 0.87
CA ALA A 69 2.69 11.66 1.18
C ALA A 69 3.58 11.77 -0.06
N MET A 70 3.65 10.71 -0.88
CA MET A 70 4.39 10.69 -2.14
C MET A 70 3.90 11.77 -3.11
N ARG A 71 2.58 11.94 -3.28
CA ARG A 71 1.99 12.99 -4.11
C ARG A 71 2.39 14.39 -3.67
N ARG A 72 2.37 14.64 -2.36
CA ARG A 72 2.77 15.95 -1.80
C ARG A 72 4.25 16.23 -2.02
N SER A 73 5.12 15.25 -1.81
CA SER A 73 6.56 15.40 -2.06
C SER A 73 6.84 15.62 -3.55
N LEU A 74 6.17 14.88 -4.44
CA LEU A 74 6.26 15.11 -5.89
C LEU A 74 5.81 16.52 -6.28
N ALA A 75 4.70 17.02 -5.73
CA ALA A 75 4.22 18.38 -5.98
C ALA A 75 5.20 19.46 -5.48
N ALA A 76 5.99 19.15 -4.45
CA ALA A 76 7.07 20.00 -3.94
C ALA A 76 8.38 19.84 -4.74
N SER A 77 8.38 19.13 -5.87
CA SER A 77 9.56 18.82 -6.69
C SER A 77 10.63 17.99 -5.94
N GLY A 78 10.20 17.14 -5.01
CA GLY A 78 11.08 16.19 -4.32
C GLY A 78 11.72 15.18 -5.28
N GLY A 79 12.93 14.73 -4.94
CA GLY A 79 13.60 13.65 -5.68
C GLY A 79 12.92 12.29 -5.43
N LEU A 80 13.16 11.30 -6.31
CA LEU A 80 12.55 9.97 -6.17
C LEU A 80 12.83 9.32 -4.81
N GLY A 81 14.06 9.42 -4.30
CA GLY A 81 14.42 8.90 -2.97
C GLY A 81 13.61 9.54 -1.85
N GLU A 82 13.53 10.87 -1.83
CA GLU A 82 12.73 11.62 -0.85
C GLU A 82 11.24 11.24 -0.91
N ILE A 83 10.68 11.16 -2.11
CA ILE A 83 9.28 10.75 -2.33
C ILE A 83 9.01 9.38 -1.71
N LEU A 84 9.91 8.42 -1.92
CA LEU A 84 9.76 7.07 -1.39
C LEU A 84 9.98 7.02 0.13
N ASP A 85 10.92 7.81 0.66
CA ASP A 85 11.18 7.89 2.10
C ASP A 85 9.96 8.43 2.86
N VAL A 86 9.37 9.54 2.41
CA VAL A 86 8.15 10.07 3.05
C VAL A 86 6.98 9.09 2.89
N GLY A 87 6.91 8.38 1.76
CA GLY A 87 5.94 7.32 1.54
C GLY A 87 6.12 6.16 2.53
N ALA A 88 7.36 5.72 2.77
CA ALA A 88 7.67 4.64 3.71
C ALA A 88 7.35 5.03 5.15
N GLN A 89 7.65 6.26 5.56
CA GLN A 89 7.30 6.79 6.88
C GLN A 89 5.78 6.86 7.07
N ALA A 90 5.04 7.35 6.07
CA ALA A 90 3.59 7.42 6.12
C ALA A 90 2.94 6.02 6.11
N ALA A 91 3.48 5.07 5.35
CA ALA A 91 3.07 3.67 5.39
C ALA A 91 3.30 3.04 6.77
N GLU A 92 4.43 3.35 7.41
CA GLU A 92 4.74 2.85 8.75
C GLU A 92 3.73 3.36 9.78
N ALA A 93 3.45 4.66 9.74
CA ALA A 93 2.46 5.29 10.61
C ALA A 93 1.06 4.68 10.37
N GLY A 94 0.65 4.53 9.12
CA GLY A 94 -0.62 3.91 8.75
C GLY A 94 -0.74 2.46 9.22
N MET A 95 0.30 1.66 9.03
CA MET A 95 0.39 0.29 9.56
C MET A 95 0.25 0.26 11.08
N LYS A 96 0.97 1.11 11.83
CA LYS A 96 0.87 1.18 13.30
C LYS A 96 -0.52 1.63 13.74
N ALA A 97 -1.14 2.56 13.01
CA ALA A 97 -2.49 3.05 13.28
C ALA A 97 -3.57 1.96 13.11
N THR A 98 -3.26 0.81 12.52
CA THR A 98 -4.20 -0.32 12.47
C THR A 98 -4.41 -0.98 13.84
N ILE A 99 -3.47 -0.88 14.78
CA ILE A 99 -3.52 -1.56 16.09
C ILE A 99 -4.83 -1.29 16.84
N PRO A 100 -5.27 -0.04 17.06
CA PRO A 100 -6.51 0.24 17.79
C PRO A 100 -7.79 -0.05 17.00
N LEU A 101 -7.72 -0.37 15.70
CA LEU A 101 -8.91 -0.55 14.87
C LEU A 101 -9.56 -1.92 15.08
N GLU A 102 -10.88 -1.95 15.03
CA GLU A 102 -11.65 -3.17 14.83
C GLU A 102 -11.67 -3.53 13.34
N ALA A 103 -11.34 -4.78 13.02
CA ALA A 103 -11.31 -5.26 11.65
C ALA A 103 -12.71 -5.33 11.03
N ARG A 104 -12.89 -4.71 9.86
CA ARG A 104 -14.16 -4.78 9.11
C ARG A 104 -14.07 -5.64 7.85
N LYS A 105 -12.85 -6.02 7.45
CA LYS A 105 -12.57 -6.81 6.25
C LYS A 105 -11.68 -8.01 6.56
N GLY A 106 -11.66 -8.95 5.62
CA GLY A 106 -10.79 -10.13 5.70
C GLY A 106 -11.16 -11.09 6.83
N ARG A 107 -10.25 -12.00 7.18
CA ARG A 107 -10.49 -13.00 8.23
C ARG A 107 -10.44 -12.40 9.63
N ALA A 108 -9.76 -11.27 9.82
CA ALA A 108 -9.67 -10.60 11.11
C ALA A 108 -11.04 -10.07 11.58
N SER A 109 -11.96 -9.73 10.66
CA SER A 109 -13.30 -9.26 11.04
C SER A 109 -14.15 -10.33 11.71
N TYR A 110 -13.81 -11.62 11.54
CA TYR A 110 -14.50 -12.72 12.23
C TYR A 110 -14.28 -12.69 13.75
N LEU A 111 -13.26 -11.97 14.21
CA LEU A 111 -12.94 -11.81 15.64
C LEU A 111 -13.70 -10.62 16.28
N GLY A 112 -14.33 -9.75 15.49
CA GLY A 112 -15.00 -8.54 15.98
C GLY A 112 -14.08 -7.70 16.87
N PRO A 113 -14.55 -7.25 18.05
CA PRO A 113 -13.75 -6.45 18.99
C PRO A 113 -12.42 -7.10 19.43
N ARG A 114 -12.30 -8.43 19.36
CA ARG A 114 -11.05 -9.13 19.70
C ARG A 114 -9.91 -8.88 18.69
N SER A 115 -10.19 -8.24 17.55
CA SER A 115 -9.16 -7.79 16.60
C SER A 115 -8.45 -6.51 17.03
N ILE A 116 -9.01 -5.75 17.99
CA ILE A 116 -8.41 -4.54 18.54
C ILE A 116 -7.16 -4.90 19.35
N GLY A 117 -6.12 -4.08 19.25
CA GLY A 117 -4.84 -4.29 19.94
C GLY A 117 -3.81 -5.10 19.15
N HIS A 118 -4.18 -5.59 17.96
CA HIS A 118 -3.29 -6.34 17.08
C HIS A 118 -3.04 -5.58 15.77
N GLN A 119 -1.79 -5.51 15.32
CA GLN A 119 -1.44 -4.90 14.04
C GLN A 119 -1.94 -5.76 12.86
N ASP A 120 -2.42 -5.12 11.78
CA ASP A 120 -2.84 -5.84 10.58
C ASP A 120 -1.64 -6.35 9.76
N PRO A 121 -1.53 -7.66 9.48
CA PRO A 121 -0.44 -8.19 8.66
C PRO A 121 -0.49 -7.73 7.19
N GLY A 122 -1.67 -7.38 6.67
CA GLY A 122 -1.82 -6.79 5.34
C GLY A 122 -1.17 -5.42 5.26
N ALA A 123 -1.44 -4.55 6.23
CA ALA A 123 -0.80 -3.26 6.39
C ALA A 123 0.71 -3.39 6.62
N THR A 124 1.16 -4.37 7.41
CA THR A 124 2.60 -4.60 7.62
C THR A 124 3.32 -4.99 6.35
N SER A 125 2.78 -5.94 5.58
CA SER A 125 3.39 -6.34 4.30
C SER A 125 3.37 -5.19 3.28
N ALA A 126 2.37 -4.32 3.30
CA ALA A 126 2.30 -3.17 2.42
C ALA A 126 3.33 -2.09 2.80
N TRP A 127 3.53 -1.85 4.10
CA TRP A 127 4.63 -1.00 4.56
C TRP A 127 5.99 -1.57 4.16
N LEU A 128 6.22 -2.87 4.31
CA LEU A 128 7.48 -3.51 3.90
C LEU A 128 7.74 -3.30 2.40
N LEU A 129 6.72 -3.42 1.55
CA LEU A 129 6.83 -3.13 0.12
C LEU A 129 7.36 -1.70 -0.14
N VAL A 130 6.74 -0.70 0.50
CA VAL A 130 7.12 0.71 0.31
C VAL A 130 8.49 1.01 0.90
N LYS A 131 8.79 0.48 2.10
CA LYS A 131 10.09 0.60 2.75
C LYS A 131 11.21 0.04 1.87
N THR A 132 11.03 -1.15 1.32
CA THR A 132 12.03 -1.77 0.45
C THR A 132 12.18 -0.99 -0.86
N ALA A 133 11.10 -0.42 -1.40
CA ALA A 133 11.21 0.47 -2.56
C ALA A 133 12.08 1.70 -2.24
N ALA A 134 11.90 2.32 -1.07
CA ALA A 134 12.75 3.43 -0.61
C ALA A 134 14.22 3.00 -0.44
N GLU A 135 14.48 1.86 0.21
CA GLU A 135 15.84 1.34 0.40
C GLU A 135 16.57 0.96 -0.91
N CYS A 136 15.82 0.63 -1.97
CA CYS A 136 16.38 0.20 -3.26
C CYS A 136 16.55 1.34 -4.28
N TRP A 137 15.81 2.43 -4.13
CA TRP A 137 15.84 3.60 -5.04
C TRP A 137 16.37 4.88 -4.39
N GLY A 138 16.55 4.89 -3.06
CA GLY A 138 17.22 5.93 -2.30
C GLY A 138 18.74 5.91 -2.46
#